data_AF-A0A9N9QSM4-F1
#
_entry.id   AF-A0A9N9QSM4-F1
#
_cell.length_a   1.000
_cell.length_b   1.000
_cell.length_c   1.000
_cell.angle_alpha   90.00
_cell.angle_beta   90.00
_cell.angle_gamma   90.00
#
_symmetry.space_group_name_H-M   'P 1'
#
loop_
_entity.id
_entity.type
_entity.pdbx_description
1 polymer ?
#
loop_
_entity_poly.entity_id
_entity_poly.type
_entity_poly.pdbx_seq_one_letter_code
_entity_poly.pdbx_strand_id
1 'polypeptide(L)'
;MSSEVKKAEENKAIEIKEEDDVKEKDVEEVKEVETSLGQKIKDQWQLILKIIQLVFCCLCLGMYFPPANQSANLAKHHLEQVGLIFLAFIGYILINAVFIVSRCLKDKIPFRISALFSLIAALLFFVSGILLIVDRRDKFQGTHYEPHMYLASMLSAATVFSFVNAVLFAVDGVYTFILKLDF
;
A
#
# COMPACT_ATOMS: atom_id res chain seq x y z
N MET A 1 -40.11 50.36 -19.55
CA MET A 1 -39.40 50.08 -18.28
C MET A 1 -39.98 48.92 -17.46
N SER A 2 -41.19 48.40 -17.74
CA SER A 2 -41.81 47.31 -16.94
C SER A 2 -41.64 45.89 -17.52
N SER A 3 -41.37 45.74 -18.83
CA SER A 3 -41.18 44.40 -19.44
C SER A 3 -39.75 43.87 -19.39
N GLU A 4 -38.74 44.74 -19.28
CA GLU A 4 -37.33 44.33 -19.22
C GLU A 4 -36.94 43.78 -17.84
N VAL A 5 -37.56 44.31 -16.77
CA VAL A 5 -37.31 43.84 -15.39
C VAL A 5 -37.90 42.44 -15.18
N LYS A 6 -39.10 42.15 -15.70
CA LYS A 6 -39.72 40.82 -15.61
C LYS A 6 -38.92 39.74 -16.35
N LYS A 7 -38.36 40.08 -17.52
CA LYS A 7 -37.56 39.14 -18.31
C LYS A 7 -36.22 38.83 -17.65
N ALA A 8 -35.65 39.79 -16.91
CA ALA A 8 -34.44 39.59 -16.13
C ALA A 8 -34.68 38.71 -14.89
N GLU A 9 -35.83 38.84 -14.22
CA GLU A 9 -36.20 37.98 -13.08
C GLU A 9 -36.49 36.54 -13.50
N GLU A 10 -37.15 36.34 -14.64
CA GLU A 10 -37.48 35.00 -15.16
C GLU A 10 -36.23 34.24 -15.63
N ASN A 11 -35.30 34.93 -16.32
CA ASN A 11 -34.01 34.34 -16.69
C ASN A 11 -33.17 33.96 -15.48
N LYS A 12 -33.18 34.79 -14.43
CA LYS A 12 -32.43 34.50 -13.19
C LYS A 12 -33.02 33.32 -12.43
N ALA A 13 -34.34 33.13 -12.47
CA ALA A 13 -35.01 31.98 -11.85
C ALA A 13 -34.75 30.66 -12.61
N ILE A 14 -34.55 30.73 -13.93
CA ILE A 14 -34.17 29.59 -14.76
C ILE A 14 -32.72 29.18 -14.48
N GLU A 15 -31.81 30.15 -14.38
CA GLU A 15 -30.39 29.93 -14.10
C GLU A 15 -30.16 29.28 -12.73
N ILE A 16 -30.92 29.68 -11.72
CA ILE A 16 -30.85 29.08 -10.37
C ILE A 16 -31.38 27.64 -10.37
N LYS A 17 -32.46 27.36 -11.11
CA LYS A 17 -33.00 25.99 -11.22
C LYS A 17 -32.05 25.05 -11.96
N GLU A 18 -31.41 25.53 -13.03
CA GLU A 18 -30.41 24.74 -13.75
C GLU A 18 -29.17 24.47 -12.88
N GLU A 19 -28.72 25.43 -12.07
CA GLU A 19 -27.63 25.19 -11.10
C GLU A 19 -27.99 24.19 -10.01
N ASP A 20 -29.21 24.21 -9.50
CA ASP A 20 -29.67 23.28 -8.46
C ASP A 20 -29.88 21.86 -9.02
N ASP A 21 -30.45 21.71 -10.22
CA ASP A 21 -30.60 20.42 -10.92
C ASP A 21 -29.25 19.79 -11.30
N VAL A 22 -28.24 20.60 -11.64
CA VAL A 22 -26.88 20.14 -11.93
C VAL A 22 -26.19 19.65 -10.64
N LYS A 23 -26.31 20.41 -9.54
CA LYS A 23 -25.73 20.00 -8.25
C LYS A 23 -26.39 18.74 -7.69
N GLU A 24 -27.70 18.57 -7.85
CA GLU A 24 -28.40 17.38 -7.37
C GLU A 24 -28.03 16.13 -8.20
N LYS A 25 -27.89 16.27 -9.53
CA LYS A 25 -27.36 15.21 -10.40
C LYS A 25 -25.91 14.86 -10.09
N ASP A 26 -25.03 15.83 -9.87
CA ASP A 26 -23.64 15.58 -9.51
C ASP A 26 -23.51 14.86 -8.15
N VAL A 27 -24.39 15.18 -7.19
CA VAL A 27 -24.43 14.53 -5.87
C VAL A 27 -25.02 13.11 -5.95
N GLU A 28 -26.00 12.86 -6.83
CA GLU A 28 -26.53 11.52 -7.08
C GLU A 28 -25.54 10.65 -7.85
N GLU A 29 -24.85 11.17 -8.88
CA GLU A 29 -23.85 10.44 -9.66
C GLU A 29 -22.64 10.04 -8.80
N VAL A 30 -22.21 10.92 -7.88
CA VAL A 30 -21.14 10.61 -6.92
C VAL A 30 -21.57 9.54 -5.92
N LYS A 31 -22.81 9.56 -5.43
CA LYS A 31 -23.34 8.52 -4.51
C LYS A 31 -23.59 7.18 -5.20
N GLU A 32 -24.02 7.18 -6.45
CA GLU A 32 -24.24 5.96 -7.25
C GLU A 32 -22.90 5.29 -7.62
N VAL A 33 -21.86 6.08 -7.93
CA VAL A 33 -20.49 5.60 -8.09
C VAL A 33 -19.93 5.05 -6.77
N GLU A 34 -20.15 5.71 -5.64
CA GLU A 34 -19.67 5.24 -4.32
C GLU A 34 -20.32 3.91 -3.90
N THR A 35 -21.63 3.75 -4.14
CA THR A 35 -22.38 2.52 -3.80
C THR A 35 -22.12 1.36 -4.77
N SER A 36 -21.96 1.64 -6.06
CA SER A 36 -21.56 0.68 -7.11
C SER A 36 -20.12 0.19 -6.95
N LEU A 37 -19.20 1.09 -6.60
CA LEU A 37 -17.83 0.72 -6.24
C LEU A 37 -17.80 -0.02 -4.91
N GLY A 38 -18.58 0.38 -3.90
CA GLY A 38 -18.65 -0.29 -2.59
C GLY A 38 -19.10 -1.76 -2.66
N GLN A 39 -20.04 -2.10 -3.53
CA GLN A 39 -20.45 -3.49 -3.77
C GLN A 39 -19.40 -4.28 -4.56
N LYS A 40 -18.77 -3.68 -5.59
CA LYS A 40 -17.64 -4.31 -6.29
C LYS A 40 -16.39 -4.47 -5.41
N ILE A 41 -16.21 -3.58 -4.44
CA ILE A 41 -15.13 -3.59 -3.43
C ILE A 41 -15.31 -4.75 -2.46
N LYS A 42 -16.55 -5.05 -2.06
CA LYS A 42 -16.86 -6.26 -1.26
C LYS A 42 -16.55 -7.54 -2.04
N ASP A 43 -16.88 -7.56 -3.34
CA ASP A 43 -16.57 -8.70 -4.21
C ASP A 43 -15.08 -8.84 -4.53
N GLN A 44 -14.30 -7.74 -4.47
CA GLN A 44 -12.86 -7.70 -4.75
C GLN A 44 -12.00 -7.41 -3.52
N TRP A 45 -12.48 -7.74 -2.32
CA TRP A 45 -11.78 -7.44 -1.05
C TRP A 45 -10.35 -8.03 -1.03
N GLN A 46 -10.16 -9.19 -1.67
CA GLN A 46 -8.88 -9.87 -1.89
C GLN A 46 -7.89 -9.02 -2.70
N LEU A 47 -8.36 -8.36 -3.77
CA LEU A 47 -7.52 -7.51 -4.63
C LEU A 47 -7.13 -6.22 -3.90
N ILE A 48 -8.04 -5.63 -3.13
CA ILE A 48 -7.77 -4.43 -2.33
C ILE A 48 -6.69 -4.73 -1.29
N LEU A 49 -6.76 -5.90 -0.65
CA LEU A 49 -5.77 -6.31 0.33
C LEU A 49 -4.38 -6.45 -0.33
N LYS A 50 -4.28 -7.06 -1.52
CA LYS A 50 -3.01 -7.11 -2.28
C LYS A 50 -2.47 -5.74 -2.66
N ILE A 51 -3.34 -4.80 -3.03
CA ILE A 51 -2.93 -3.41 -3.34
C ILE A 51 -2.39 -2.73 -2.08
N ILE A 52 -3.07 -2.87 -0.94
CA ILE A 52 -2.60 -2.31 0.33
C ILE A 52 -1.23 -2.90 0.69
N GLN A 53 -1.07 -4.22 0.62
CA GLN A 53 0.22 -4.88 0.84
C GLN A 53 1.31 -4.32 -0.09
N LEU A 54 1.01 -4.16 -1.37
CA LEU A 54 1.95 -3.60 -2.34
C LEU A 54 2.39 -2.18 -1.97
N VAL A 55 1.45 -1.30 -1.59
CA VAL A 55 1.76 0.07 -1.17
C VAL A 55 2.66 0.07 0.06
N PHE A 56 2.35 -0.73 1.07
CA PHE A 56 3.19 -0.83 2.27
C PHE A 56 4.58 -1.40 1.98
N CYS A 57 4.71 -2.37 1.07
CA CYS A 57 6.02 -2.85 0.61
C CYS A 57 6.84 -1.74 -0.07
N CYS A 58 6.21 -0.94 -0.93
CA CYS A 58 6.86 0.21 -1.56
C CYS A 58 7.32 1.25 -0.53
N LEU A 59 6.50 1.52 0.50
CA LEU A 59 6.88 2.41 1.60
C LEU A 59 8.07 1.87 2.41
N CYS A 60 8.09 0.56 2.71
CA CYS A 60 9.23 -0.08 3.38
C CYS A 60 10.52 0.10 2.57
N LEU A 61 10.46 -0.17 1.26
CA LEU A 61 11.60 -0.04 0.38
C LEU A 61 12.07 1.41 0.27
N GLY A 62 11.14 2.37 0.11
CA GLY A 62 11.44 3.79 0.03
C GLY A 62 12.08 4.36 1.30
N MET A 63 11.66 3.86 2.47
CA MET A 63 12.26 4.23 3.76
C MET A 63 13.65 3.60 3.97
N TYR A 64 13.85 2.37 3.46
CA TYR A 64 15.10 1.64 3.62
C TYR A 64 16.18 2.00 2.57
N PHE A 65 15.78 2.47 1.39
CA PHE A 65 16.71 2.76 0.30
C PHE A 65 17.74 3.86 0.64
N PRO A 66 17.36 5.01 1.26
CA PRO A 66 18.34 6.03 1.67
C PRO A 66 19.41 5.52 2.65
N PRO A 67 19.07 4.86 3.78
CA PRO A 67 20.10 4.35 4.68
C PRO A 67 20.95 3.24 4.03
N ALA A 68 20.38 2.41 3.14
CA ALA A 68 21.13 1.38 2.43
C ALA A 68 22.16 1.96 1.44
N ASN A 69 21.80 2.99 0.67
CA ASN A 69 22.68 3.62 -0.31
C ASN A 69 23.84 4.37 0.35
N GLN A 70 23.58 5.09 1.44
CA GLN A 70 24.63 5.79 2.19
C GLN A 70 25.53 4.82 2.96
N SER A 71 24.98 3.69 3.39
CA SER A 71 25.73 2.59 4.00
C SER A 71 26.49 1.72 2.99
N ALA A 72 26.48 2.01 1.69
CA ALA A 72 27.07 1.14 0.66
C ALA A 72 28.56 0.84 0.89
N ASN A 73 29.30 1.74 1.57
CA ASN A 73 30.68 1.48 1.99
C ASN A 73 30.80 0.51 3.18
N LEU A 74 29.83 0.51 4.11
CA LEU A 74 29.74 -0.42 5.26
C LEU A 74 29.07 -1.76 4.89
N ALA A 75 28.25 -1.78 3.82
CA ALA A 75 27.53 -2.96 3.37
C ALA A 75 28.46 -4.13 3.00
N LYS A 76 29.74 -3.87 2.68
CA LYS A 76 30.74 -4.92 2.42
C LYS A 76 30.91 -5.94 3.57
N HIS A 77 30.64 -5.56 4.82
CA HIS A 77 30.73 -6.47 5.97
C HIS A 77 29.43 -7.23 6.30
N HIS A 78 28.27 -6.77 5.81
CA HIS A 78 26.95 -7.34 6.14
C HIS A 78 26.06 -7.55 4.89
N LEU A 79 26.67 -7.91 3.75
CA LEU A 79 25.96 -8.10 2.48
C LEU A 79 24.84 -9.15 2.58
N GLU A 80 25.03 -10.17 3.40
CA GLU A 80 24.05 -11.25 3.58
C GLU A 80 22.74 -10.75 4.20
N GLN A 81 22.84 -9.93 5.26
CA GLN A 81 21.69 -9.39 5.97
C GLN A 81 20.96 -8.35 5.11
N VAL A 82 21.71 -7.47 4.45
CA VAL A 82 21.18 -6.45 3.54
C VAL A 82 20.50 -7.11 2.32
N GLY A 83 21.10 -8.17 1.78
CA GLY A 83 20.55 -8.93 0.66
C GLY A 83 19.20 -9.58 1.01
N LEU A 84 19.07 -10.13 2.22
CA LEU A 84 17.80 -10.72 2.66
C LEU A 84 16.67 -9.68 2.79
N ILE A 85 16.97 -8.48 3.29
CA ILE A 85 16.01 -7.38 3.40
C ILE A 85 15.54 -6.92 2.01
N PHE A 86 16.47 -6.71 1.07
CA PHE A 86 16.12 -6.34 -0.30
C PHE A 86 15.33 -7.43 -1.01
N LEU A 87 15.70 -8.70 -0.81
CA LEU A 87 14.98 -9.84 -1.38
C LEU A 87 13.54 -9.89 -0.87
N ALA A 88 13.32 -9.66 0.43
CA ALA A 88 11.97 -9.58 0.99
C ALA A 88 11.18 -8.42 0.37
N PHE A 89 11.71 -7.19 0.38
CA PHE A 89 10.97 -6.03 -0.10
C PHE A 89 10.68 -6.08 -1.60
N ILE A 90 11.70 -6.26 -2.42
CA ILE A 90 11.55 -6.27 -3.89
C ILE A 90 10.84 -7.55 -4.34
N GLY A 91 11.16 -8.70 -3.74
CA GLY A 91 10.54 -9.98 -4.07
C GLY A 91 9.03 -9.94 -3.85
N TYR A 92 8.57 -9.38 -2.72
CA TYR A 92 7.13 -9.28 -2.47
C TYR A 92 6.44 -8.16 -3.23
N ILE A 93 7.13 -7.10 -3.64
CA ILE A 93 6.58 -6.14 -4.62
C ILE A 93 6.27 -6.88 -5.93
N LEU A 94 7.20 -7.67 -6.44
CA LEU A 94 7.00 -8.44 -7.68
C LEU A 94 5.90 -9.49 -7.54
N ILE A 95 5.91 -10.27 -6.46
CA ILE A 95 4.89 -11.31 -6.22
C ILE A 95 3.49 -10.67 -6.13
N ASN A 96 3.32 -9.57 -5.40
CA ASN A 96 2.02 -8.89 -5.32
C ASN A 96 1.61 -8.28 -6.67
N ALA A 97 2.55 -7.72 -7.43
CA ALA A 97 2.27 -7.24 -8.78
C ALA A 97 1.80 -8.37 -9.70
N VAL A 98 2.42 -9.56 -9.63
CA VAL A 98 1.97 -10.74 -10.39
C VAL A 98 0.55 -11.14 -10.00
N PHE A 99 0.21 -11.19 -8.71
CA PHE A 99 -1.15 -11.50 -8.26
C PHE A 99 -2.19 -10.50 -8.81
N ILE A 100 -1.87 -9.20 -8.80
CA ILE A 100 -2.75 -8.15 -9.34
C ILE A 100 -2.91 -8.32 -10.85
N VAL A 101 -1.82 -8.56 -11.58
CA VAL A 101 -1.83 -8.76 -13.02
C VAL A 101 -2.63 -10.01 -13.40
N SER A 102 -2.41 -11.14 -12.72
CA SER A 102 -3.18 -12.38 -12.95
C SER A 102 -4.68 -12.16 -12.78
N ARG A 103 -5.09 -11.37 -11.78
CA ARG A 103 -6.49 -10.99 -11.60
C ARG A 103 -7.01 -10.13 -12.76
N CYS A 104 -6.21 -9.19 -13.28
CA CYS A 104 -6.55 -8.41 -14.47
C CYS A 104 -6.72 -9.29 -15.73
N LEU A 105 -5.93 -10.36 -15.86
CA LEU A 105 -6.06 -11.37 -16.92
C LEU A 105 -7.24 -12.33 -16.71
N LYS A 106 -7.95 -12.23 -15.56
CA LYS A 106 -9.01 -13.16 -15.12
C LYS A 106 -8.52 -14.61 -14.95
N ASP A 107 -7.21 -14.78 -14.79
CA ASP A 107 -6.62 -16.07 -14.43
C ASP A 107 -6.91 -16.37 -12.96
N LYS A 108 -7.37 -17.58 -12.70
CA LYS A 108 -7.68 -18.04 -11.34
C LYS A 108 -6.43 -18.63 -10.71
N ILE A 109 -5.96 -18.02 -9.63
CA ILE A 109 -4.86 -18.58 -8.83
C ILE A 109 -5.47 -19.36 -7.66
N PRO A 110 -5.11 -20.65 -7.49
CA PRO A 110 -5.63 -21.43 -6.38
C PRO A 110 -5.30 -20.79 -5.03
N PHE A 111 -6.31 -20.73 -4.15
CA PHE A 111 -6.22 -20.07 -2.83
C PHE A 111 -5.02 -20.56 -1.99
N ARG A 112 -4.63 -21.83 -2.17
CA ARG A 112 -3.49 -22.46 -1.47
C ARG A 112 -2.18 -21.75 -1.78
N ILE A 113 -1.96 -21.38 -3.04
CA ILE A 113 -0.72 -20.73 -3.48
C ILE A 113 -0.68 -19.30 -2.96
N SER A 114 -1.79 -18.56 -3.07
CA SER A 114 -1.90 -17.20 -2.51
C SER A 114 -1.68 -17.17 -0.99
N ALA A 115 -2.29 -18.10 -0.25
CA ALA A 115 -2.11 -18.21 1.19
C ALA A 115 -0.66 -18.57 1.59
N LEU A 116 -0.03 -19.51 0.87
CA LEU A 116 1.37 -19.88 1.13
C LEU A 116 2.32 -18.71 0.90
N PHE A 117 2.19 -17.99 -0.22
CA PHE A 117 3.02 -16.81 -0.48
C PHE A 117 2.84 -15.74 0.58
N SER A 118 1.62 -15.53 1.07
CA SER A 118 1.32 -14.57 2.12
C SER A 118 1.90 -15.00 3.48
N LEU A 119 1.85 -16.29 3.81
CA LEU A 119 2.48 -16.80 5.04
C LEU A 119 4.01 -16.67 5.00
N ILE A 120 4.64 -17.01 3.88
CA ILE A 120 6.09 -16.84 3.70
C ILE A 120 6.45 -15.35 3.76
N ALA A 121 5.59 -14.47 3.22
CA ALA A 121 5.79 -13.03 3.30
C ALA A 121 5.79 -12.55 4.74
N ALA A 122 4.83 -12.99 5.54
CA ALA A 122 4.74 -12.64 6.95
C ALA A 122 6.04 -13.00 7.69
N LEU A 123 6.56 -14.21 7.46
CA LEU A 123 7.82 -14.67 8.07
C LEU A 123 9.01 -13.85 7.59
N LEU A 124 9.13 -13.59 6.29
CA LEU A 124 10.24 -12.83 5.72
C LEU A 124 10.24 -11.37 6.21
N PHE A 125 9.09 -10.69 6.22
CA PHE A 125 8.98 -9.33 6.76
C PHE A 125 9.22 -9.26 8.27
N PHE A 126 8.85 -10.30 9.02
CA PHE A 126 9.18 -10.39 10.44
C PHE A 126 10.69 -10.53 10.66
N VAL A 127 11.34 -11.42 9.93
CA VAL A 127 12.80 -11.61 9.97
C VAL A 127 13.53 -10.34 9.53
N SER A 128 13.10 -9.70 8.43
CA SER A 128 13.65 -8.41 7.98
C SER A 128 13.51 -7.32 9.04
N GLY A 129 12.39 -7.27 9.78
CA GLY A 129 12.21 -6.36 10.91
C GLY A 129 13.23 -6.58 12.03
N ILE A 130 13.51 -7.84 12.37
CA ILE A 130 14.56 -8.19 13.36
C ILE A 130 15.95 -7.80 12.85
N LEU A 131 16.26 -8.11 11.59
CA LEU A 131 17.54 -7.75 10.98
C LEU A 131 17.76 -6.24 10.97
N LEU A 132 16.72 -5.44 10.68
CA LEU A 132 16.79 -3.98 10.75
C LEU A 132 17.11 -3.47 12.16
N ILE A 133 16.62 -4.14 13.21
CA ILE A 133 16.95 -3.81 14.61
C ILE A 133 18.41 -4.11 14.91
N VAL A 134 18.92 -5.26 14.43
CA VAL A 134 20.33 -5.66 14.62
C VAL A 134 21.26 -4.71 13.85
N ASP A 135 20.95 -4.44 12.58
CA ASP A 135 21.70 -3.52 11.73
C ASP A 135 21.74 -2.11 12.31
N ARG A 136 20.60 -1.65 12.88
CA ARG A 136 20.56 -0.41 13.67
C ARG A 136 21.54 -0.49 14.84
N ARG A 137 21.46 -1.51 15.66
CA ARG A 137 22.31 -1.63 16.86
C ARG A 137 23.80 -1.56 16.49
N ASP A 138 24.20 -2.29 15.45
CA ASP A 138 25.59 -2.36 15.02
C ASP A 138 26.09 -1.01 14.47
N LYS A 139 25.25 -0.29 13.70
CA LYS A 139 25.59 1.04 13.16
C LYS A 139 25.65 2.14 14.22
N PHE A 140 24.81 2.11 15.25
CA PHE A 140 24.73 3.17 16.27
C PHE A 140 25.57 2.90 17.54
N GLN A 141 26.12 1.68 17.71
CA GLN A 141 27.04 1.36 18.81
C GLN A 141 28.52 1.37 18.38
N GLY A 142 28.83 1.42 17.08
CA GLY A 142 30.19 1.46 16.54
C GLY A 142 30.86 2.84 16.57
N THR A 143 32.17 2.85 16.81
CA THR A 143 33.05 4.01 17.07
C THR A 143 33.15 5.07 15.93
N HIS A 144 32.48 4.90 14.79
CA HIS A 144 32.44 5.88 13.70
C HIS A 144 31.08 6.58 13.65
N TYR A 145 30.95 7.58 14.51
CA TYR A 145 29.74 8.39 14.68
C TYR A 145 29.72 9.51 13.63
N GLU A 146 29.15 9.27 12.45
CA GLU A 146 28.69 10.36 11.58
C GLU A 146 27.23 10.71 11.92
N PRO A 147 26.92 11.98 12.25
CA PRO A 147 25.67 12.34 12.92
C PRO A 147 24.53 12.48 11.90
N HIS A 148 24.05 11.37 11.38
CA HIS A 148 22.84 11.35 10.55
C HIS A 148 21.65 10.82 11.34
N MET A 149 21.16 11.60 12.31
CA MET A 149 19.93 11.28 13.08
C MET A 149 18.71 11.02 12.19
N TYR A 150 18.69 11.61 11.00
CA TYR A 150 17.68 11.36 9.98
C TYR A 150 17.68 9.90 9.49
N LEU A 151 18.85 9.30 9.25
CA LEU A 151 18.97 7.91 8.80
C LEU A 151 18.50 6.93 9.89
N ALA A 152 18.80 7.21 11.16
CA ALA A 152 18.33 6.43 12.30
C ALA A 152 16.80 6.39 12.36
N SER A 153 16.18 7.55 12.12
CA SER A 153 14.73 7.72 12.14
C SER A 153 14.08 6.97 10.97
N MET A 154 14.64 7.08 9.76
CA MET A 154 14.17 6.33 8.59
C MET A 154 14.29 4.82 8.76
N LEU A 155 15.40 4.33 9.31
CA LEU A 155 15.59 2.90 9.58
C LEU A 155 14.59 2.38 10.62
N SER A 156 14.30 3.19 11.65
CA SER A 156 13.27 2.86 12.64
C SER A 156 11.87 2.85 12.04
N ALA A 157 11.55 3.78 11.13
CA ALA A 157 10.30 3.79 10.41
C ALA A 157 10.16 2.54 9.54
N ALA A 158 11.20 2.20 8.76
CA ALA A 158 11.24 0.98 7.95
C ALA A 158 11.03 -0.29 8.79
N THR A 159 11.61 -0.33 10.00
CA THR A 159 11.42 -1.43 10.96
C THR A 159 9.95 -1.57 11.35
N VAL A 160 9.29 -0.47 11.75
CA VAL A 160 7.88 -0.47 12.13
C VAL A 160 7.00 -0.90 10.94
N PHE A 161 7.23 -0.34 9.76
CA PHE A 161 6.48 -0.72 8.56
C PHE A 161 6.69 -2.19 8.19
N SER A 162 7.88 -2.76 8.41
CA SER A 162 8.14 -4.18 8.18
C SER A 162 7.29 -5.07 9.09
N PHE A 163 7.14 -4.72 10.37
CA PHE A 163 6.27 -5.46 11.28
C PHE A 163 4.79 -5.29 10.95
N VAL A 164 4.36 -4.10 10.56
CA VAL A 164 2.99 -3.87 10.08
C VAL A 164 2.70 -4.73 8.84
N ASN A 165 3.64 -4.79 7.89
CA ASN A 165 3.54 -5.67 6.73
C ASN A 165 3.47 -7.14 7.12
N ALA A 166 4.29 -7.58 8.08
CA ALA A 166 4.24 -8.96 8.57
C ALA A 166 2.84 -9.33 9.08
N VAL A 167 2.20 -8.43 9.83
CA VAL A 167 0.81 -8.62 10.30
C VAL A 167 -0.18 -8.61 9.13
N LEU A 168 -0.07 -7.66 8.19
CA LEU A 168 -0.94 -7.59 7.01
C LEU A 168 -0.89 -8.88 6.17
N PHE A 169 0.30 -9.42 5.95
CA PHE A 169 0.49 -10.69 5.24
C PHE A 169 -0.01 -11.90 6.04
N ALA A 170 0.16 -11.90 7.36
CA ALA A 170 -0.37 -12.95 8.22
C ALA A 170 -1.90 -12.97 8.21
N VAL A 171 -2.54 -11.81 8.36
CA VAL A 171 -4.01 -11.66 8.31
C VAL A 171 -4.54 -12.09 6.95
N ASP A 172 -3.90 -11.67 5.86
CA ASP A 172 -4.28 -12.08 4.51
C ASP A 172 -4.15 -13.59 4.29
N GLY A 173 -3.05 -14.19 4.73
CA GLY A 173 -2.82 -15.62 4.63
C GLY A 173 -3.87 -16.42 5.41
N VAL A 174 -4.15 -16.01 6.66
CA VAL A 174 -5.17 -16.65 7.51
C VAL A 174 -6.56 -16.49 6.92
N TYR A 175 -6.92 -15.29 6.50
CA TYR A 175 -8.26 -15.02 5.96
C TYR A 175 -8.47 -15.73 4.61
N THR A 176 -7.46 -15.76 3.74
CA THR A 176 -7.47 -16.55 2.50
C THR A 176 -7.63 -18.05 2.78
N PHE A 177 -6.96 -18.57 3.81
CA PHE A 177 -7.09 -19.97 4.23
C PHE A 177 -8.48 -20.30 4.78
N ILE A 178 -9.08 -19.39 5.55
CA ILE A 178 -10.42 -19.56 6.14
C ILE A 178 -11.50 -19.50 5.05
N LEU A 179 -11.44 -18.53 4.13
CA LEU A 179 -12.50 -18.38 3.12
C LEU A 179 -12.42 -19.41 2.00
N LYS A 180 -11.25 -20.05 1.77
CA LYS A 180 -11.02 -21.01 0.67
C LYS A 180 -11.51 -20.49 -0.69
N LEU A 181 -11.53 -19.18 -0.87
CA LEU A 181 -11.93 -18.54 -2.13
C LEU A 181 -10.72 -18.47 -3.05
N ASP A 182 -10.87 -19.03 -4.25
CA ASP A 182 -9.89 -18.88 -5.32
C ASP A 182 -9.76 -17.41 -5.73
N PHE A 183 -8.51 -17.01 -5.99
CA PHE A 183 -8.11 -15.64 -6.30
C PHE A 183 -8.25 -15.36 -7.81
#